data_AF-A0A2M8L4W9-F1
#
_entry.id   AF-A0A2M8L4W9-F1
#
_cell.length_a   1.000
_cell.length_b   1.000
_cell.length_c   1.000
_cell.angle_alpha   90.00
_cell.angle_beta   90.00
_cell.angle_gamma   90.00
#
_symmetry.space_group_name_H-M   'P 1'
#
loop_
_entity.id
_entity.type
_entity.pdbx_description
1 polymer ?
#
loop_
_entity_poly.entity_id
_entity_poly.type
_entity_poly.pdbx_seq_one_letter_code
_entity_poly.pdbx_strand_id
1 'polypeptide(L)'
;GVPLLSQNRQFQWFHNPTYIYPIVPAYAATTLKKAGYDVVWLDGIAEKWSYQKWLNEIKKEKPDLIVMETKTPVIKKHWEIINQLKIVNCKLKIVLIGDHVTALPEESFKNSKVDYILTGGDYDFLLLNLANYLTKGAKLEPGIYYREENKIKNTGRFLLNHDLNTLPFID
;
A
#
# COMPACT_ATOMS: atom_id res chain seq x y z
N GLY A 1 -13.59 -25.51 -6.48
CA GLY A 1 -12.19 -25.04 -6.45
C GLY A 1 -12.12 -23.71 -5.74
N VAL A 2 -10.93 -23.30 -5.30
CA VAL A 2 -10.68 -21.99 -4.70
C VAL A 2 -10.28 -21.02 -5.82
N PRO A 3 -11.00 -19.90 -6.01
CA PRO A 3 -10.61 -18.89 -6.99
C PRO A 3 -9.40 -18.12 -6.47
N LEU A 4 -8.28 -18.16 -7.19
CA LEU A 4 -7.05 -17.45 -6.82
C LEU A 4 -6.49 -16.68 -8.01
N LEU A 5 -5.84 -15.57 -7.71
CA LEU A 5 -5.01 -14.87 -8.66
C LEU A 5 -3.56 -15.33 -8.42
N SER A 6 -3.06 -16.20 -9.29
CA SER A 6 -1.77 -16.87 -9.10
C SER A 6 -0.59 -15.93 -9.37
N GLN A 7 0.63 -16.39 -9.04
CA GLN A 7 1.86 -15.58 -9.19
C GLN A 7 2.07 -15.06 -10.62
N ASN A 8 1.72 -15.85 -11.63
CA ASN A 8 1.73 -15.43 -13.04
C ASN A 8 0.66 -14.37 -13.39
N ARG A 9 -0.03 -13.81 -12.38
CA ARG A 9 -1.05 -12.76 -12.49
C ARG A 9 -2.27 -13.18 -13.30
N GLN A 10 -2.52 -14.49 -13.38
CA GLN A 10 -3.69 -15.06 -14.04
C GLN A 10 -4.70 -15.54 -13.00
N PHE A 11 -5.97 -15.41 -13.32
CA PHE A 11 -7.04 -16.01 -12.52
C PHE A 11 -7.08 -17.52 -12.78
N GLN A 12 -7.09 -18.33 -11.72
CA GLN A 12 -7.10 -19.79 -11.79
C GLN A 12 -7.92 -20.39 -10.65
N TRP A 13 -8.46 -21.60 -10.88
CA TRP A 13 -9.15 -22.38 -9.87
C TRP A 13 -8.23 -23.47 -9.32
N PHE A 14 -7.89 -23.38 -8.03
CA PHE A 14 -7.04 -24.36 -7.37
C PHE A 14 -7.87 -25.38 -6.57
N HIS A 15 -7.27 -26.55 -6.29
CA HIS A 15 -7.87 -27.51 -5.37
C HIS A 15 -7.77 -27.02 -3.92
N ASN A 16 -6.60 -26.48 -3.54
CA ASN A 16 -6.31 -25.94 -2.22
C ASN A 16 -6.02 -24.44 -2.27
N PRO A 17 -6.32 -23.66 -1.22
CA PRO A 17 -5.93 -22.26 -1.14
C PRO A 17 -4.41 -22.14 -1.02
N THR A 18 -3.82 -21.17 -1.72
CA THR A 18 -2.41 -20.82 -1.61
C THR A 18 -2.30 -19.40 -1.11
N TYR A 19 -1.62 -19.23 0.03
CA TYR A 19 -1.34 -17.92 0.62
C TYR A 19 0.15 -17.67 0.48
N ILE A 20 0.51 -16.54 -0.13
CA ILE A 20 1.90 -16.16 -0.32
C ILE A 20 2.16 -14.99 0.60
N TYR A 21 3.12 -15.18 1.50
CA TYR A 21 3.47 -14.15 2.47
C TYR A 21 4.04 -12.92 1.74
N PRO A 22 3.44 -11.74 1.92
CA PRO A 22 3.89 -10.53 1.24
C PRO A 22 5.15 -9.98 1.94
N ILE A 23 6.31 -10.41 1.44
CA ILE A 23 7.62 -10.14 2.06
C ILE A 23 7.93 -8.64 2.15
N VAL A 24 7.81 -7.88 1.05
CA VAL A 24 8.18 -6.46 1.05
C VAL A 24 7.24 -5.62 1.92
N PRO A 25 5.90 -5.79 1.90
CA PRO A 25 5.03 -5.10 2.85
C PRO A 25 5.32 -5.48 4.31
N ALA A 26 5.72 -6.73 4.59
CA ALA A 26 6.10 -7.16 5.92
C ALA A 26 7.39 -6.49 6.43
N TYR A 27 8.42 -6.36 5.57
CA TYR A 27 9.59 -5.53 5.87
C TYR A 27 9.22 -4.08 6.13
N ALA A 28 8.31 -3.51 5.33
CA ALA A 28 7.82 -2.15 5.51
C ALA A 28 7.13 -1.96 6.88
N ALA A 29 6.25 -2.89 7.25
CA ALA A 29 5.54 -2.88 8.53
C ALA A 29 6.52 -2.98 9.72
N THR A 30 7.45 -3.93 9.66
CA THR A 30 8.49 -4.12 10.69
C THR A 30 9.37 -2.88 10.82
N THR A 31 9.78 -2.30 9.69
CA THR A 31 10.65 -1.11 9.64
C THR A 31 9.95 0.10 10.25
N LEU A 32 8.68 0.34 9.92
CA LEU A 32 7.88 1.41 10.52
C LEU A 32 7.73 1.22 12.04
N LYS A 33 7.44 -0.01 12.49
CA LYS A 33 7.31 -0.34 13.91
C LYS A 33 8.60 -0.06 14.68
N LYS A 34 9.75 -0.49 14.13
CA LYS A 34 11.08 -0.17 14.71
C LYS A 34 11.43 1.31 14.68
N ALA A 35 10.89 2.06 13.72
CA ALA A 35 11.03 3.51 13.66
C ALA A 35 10.11 4.27 14.63
N GLY A 36 9.30 3.57 15.43
CA GLY A 36 8.47 4.12 16.49
C GLY A 36 7.04 4.47 16.07
N TYR A 37 6.58 4.03 14.90
CA TYR A 37 5.19 4.18 14.48
C TYR A 37 4.33 3.05 15.05
N ASP A 38 3.07 3.34 15.33
CA ASP A 38 2.06 2.31 15.60
C ASP A 38 1.63 1.67 14.27
N VAL A 39 1.75 0.35 14.17
CA VAL A 39 1.57 -0.39 12.93
C VAL A 39 0.63 -1.55 13.18
N VAL A 40 -0.47 -1.58 12.43
CA VAL A 40 -1.41 -2.68 12.43
C VAL A 40 -1.34 -3.40 11.09
N TRP A 41 -1.13 -4.71 11.13
CA TRP A 41 -1.09 -5.58 9.97
C TRP A 41 -2.45 -6.26 9.75
N LEU A 42 -3.14 -5.88 8.67
CA LEU A 42 -4.48 -6.40 8.35
C LEU A 42 -4.46 -7.29 7.11
N ASP A 43 -3.95 -8.52 7.22
CA ASP A 43 -4.03 -9.53 6.15
C ASP A 43 -5.40 -10.24 6.16
N GLY A 44 -6.40 -9.56 5.59
CA GLY A 44 -7.75 -10.11 5.49
C GLY A 44 -7.86 -11.37 4.62
N ILE A 45 -6.88 -11.63 3.74
CA ILE A 45 -6.90 -12.80 2.84
C ILE A 45 -6.47 -14.05 3.63
N ALA A 46 -5.32 -13.99 4.32
CA ALA A 46 -4.85 -15.09 5.16
C ALA A 46 -5.84 -15.39 6.29
N GLU A 47 -6.43 -14.34 6.88
CA GLU A 47 -7.41 -14.46 7.96
C GLU A 47 -8.84 -14.80 7.50
N LYS A 48 -9.08 -14.89 6.18
CA LYS A 48 -10.39 -15.17 5.56
C LYS A 48 -11.49 -14.21 6.02
N TRP A 49 -11.16 -12.93 6.13
CA TRP A 49 -12.11 -11.92 6.54
C TRP A 49 -13.10 -11.57 5.43
N SER A 50 -14.32 -11.22 5.83
CA SER A 50 -15.25 -10.52 4.95
C SER A 50 -14.85 -9.05 4.82
N TYR A 51 -15.29 -8.40 3.73
CA TYR A 51 -15.10 -6.96 3.56
C TYR A 51 -15.67 -6.15 4.73
N GLN A 52 -16.83 -6.57 5.27
CA GLN A 52 -17.43 -5.90 6.43
C GLN A 52 -16.59 -6.03 7.69
N LYS A 53 -15.96 -7.19 7.92
CA LYS A 53 -15.04 -7.38 9.05
C LYS A 53 -13.83 -6.47 8.90
N TRP A 54 -13.21 -6.43 7.73
CA TRP A 54 -12.08 -5.54 7.45
C TRP A 54 -12.43 -4.05 7.67
N LEU A 55 -13.61 -3.61 7.22
CA LEU A 55 -14.10 -2.25 7.48
C LEU A 55 -14.29 -1.96 8.97
N ASN A 56 -14.75 -2.94 9.76
CA ASN A 56 -14.92 -2.78 11.20
C ASN A 56 -13.57 -2.67 11.91
N GLU A 57 -12.57 -3.45 11.51
CA GLU A 57 -11.21 -3.33 12.06
C GLU A 57 -10.61 -1.95 11.74
N ILE A 58 -10.74 -1.44 10.50
CA ILE A 58 -10.29 -0.08 10.17
C ILE A 58 -10.94 0.98 11.08
N LYS A 59 -12.25 0.87 11.33
CA LYS A 59 -12.96 1.80 12.22
C LYS A 59 -12.52 1.70 13.68
N LYS A 60 -12.12 0.51 14.13
CA LYS A 60 -11.62 0.25 15.47
C LYS A 60 -10.22 0.83 15.65
N GLU A 61 -9.32 0.54 14.72
CA GLU A 61 -7.92 0.97 14.77
C GLU A 61 -7.74 2.46 14.49
N LYS A 62 -8.66 3.10 13.75
CA LYS A 62 -8.64 4.54 13.42
C LYS A 62 -7.28 5.02 12.89
N PRO A 63 -6.74 4.40 11.82
CA PRO A 63 -5.42 4.74 11.30
C PRO A 63 -5.39 6.15 10.70
N ASP A 64 -4.24 6.82 10.82
CA ASP A 64 -3.94 8.07 10.10
C ASP A 64 -3.55 7.80 8.63
N LEU A 65 -2.92 6.65 8.38
CA LEU A 65 -2.40 6.21 7.09
C LEU A 65 -2.79 4.76 6.81
N ILE A 66 -3.38 4.49 5.64
CA ILE A 66 -3.61 3.13 5.14
C ILE A 66 -2.73 2.89 3.92
N VAL A 67 -2.04 1.76 3.90
CA VAL A 67 -1.24 1.31 2.77
C VAL A 67 -1.89 0.06 2.17
N MET A 68 -2.11 0.06 0.87
CA MET A 68 -2.66 -1.10 0.16
C MET A 68 -1.78 -1.49 -1.01
N GLU A 69 -1.29 -2.73 -1.00
CA GLU A 69 -0.67 -3.32 -2.18
C GLU A 69 -1.74 -3.64 -3.22
N THR A 70 -1.51 -3.22 -4.46
CA THR A 70 -2.44 -3.43 -5.57
C THR A 70 -1.77 -4.07 -6.77
N LYS A 71 -2.59 -4.72 -7.60
CA LYS A 71 -2.23 -5.36 -8.86
C LYS A 71 -3.27 -5.02 -9.91
N THR A 72 -2.92 -5.16 -11.19
CA THR A 72 -3.79 -4.78 -12.32
C THR A 72 -5.19 -5.39 -12.24
N PRO A 73 -5.41 -6.67 -11.87
CA PRO A 73 -6.76 -7.24 -11.86
C PRO A 73 -7.68 -6.70 -10.75
N VAL A 74 -7.12 -6.17 -9.67
CA VAL A 74 -7.88 -5.69 -8.50
C VAL A 74 -7.93 -4.17 -8.37
N ILE A 75 -7.19 -3.45 -9.24
CA ILE A 75 -7.01 -2.00 -9.10
C ILE A 75 -8.33 -1.22 -9.11
N LYS A 76 -9.27 -1.57 -10.01
CA LYS A 76 -10.58 -0.91 -10.09
C LYS A 76 -11.35 -1.05 -8.78
N LYS A 77 -11.25 -2.22 -8.14
CA LYS A 77 -11.88 -2.46 -6.84
C LYS A 77 -11.21 -1.62 -5.75
N HIS A 78 -9.89 -1.49 -5.78
CA HIS A 78 -9.18 -0.62 -4.85
C HIS A 78 -9.57 0.85 -5.02
N TRP A 79 -9.78 1.33 -6.25
CA TRP A 79 -10.29 2.69 -6.47
C TRP A 79 -11.66 2.94 -5.82
N GLU A 80 -12.60 1.99 -5.97
CA GLU A 80 -13.90 2.06 -5.29
C GLU A 80 -13.75 2.12 -3.77
N ILE A 81 -12.91 1.23 -3.21
CA ILE A 81 -12.66 1.15 -1.76
C ILE A 81 -12.07 2.47 -1.24
N ILE A 82 -11.05 3.01 -1.92
CA ILE A 82 -10.43 4.30 -1.58
C ILE A 82 -11.47 5.41 -1.56
N ASN A 83 -12.32 5.48 -2.59
CA ASN A 83 -13.35 6.50 -2.70
C ASN A 83 -14.38 6.39 -1.55
N GLN A 84 -14.77 5.17 -1.19
CA GLN A 84 -15.66 4.91 -0.05
C GLN A 84 -15.03 5.31 1.29
N LEU A 85 -13.78 4.90 1.54
CA LEU A 85 -13.06 5.26 2.77
C LEU A 85 -12.92 6.78 2.92
N LYS A 86 -12.65 7.48 1.83
CA LYS A 86 -12.53 8.95 1.80
C LYS A 86 -13.85 9.69 2.02
N ILE A 87 -15.00 9.06 1.77
CA ILE A 87 -16.32 9.61 2.16
C ILE A 87 -16.49 9.55 3.68
N VAL A 88 -16.06 8.45 4.30
CA VAL A 88 -16.17 8.25 5.76
C VAL A 88 -15.18 9.12 6.52
N ASN A 89 -13.94 9.20 6.05
CA ASN A 89 -12.89 10.03 6.64
C ASN A 89 -12.08 10.71 5.53
N CYS A 90 -12.33 12.01 5.31
CA CYS A 90 -11.60 12.77 4.29
C CYS A 90 -10.14 13.06 4.67
N LYS A 91 -9.79 13.00 5.96
CA LYS A 91 -8.44 13.26 6.49
C LYS A 91 -7.52 12.04 6.40
N LEU A 92 -8.09 10.83 6.44
CA LEU A 92 -7.37 9.56 6.29
C LEU A 92 -6.47 9.61 5.06
N LYS A 93 -5.18 9.37 5.23
CA LYS A 93 -4.24 9.27 4.12
C LYS A 93 -4.21 7.86 3.58
N ILE A 94 -4.21 7.72 2.26
CA ILE A 94 -4.19 6.42 1.59
C ILE A 94 -3.04 6.35 0.60
N VAL A 95 -2.26 5.28 0.69
CA VAL A 95 -1.11 4.97 -0.16
C VAL A 95 -1.39 3.71 -0.98
N LEU A 96 -1.11 3.77 -2.27
CA LEU A 96 -1.04 2.57 -3.12
C LEU A 96 0.41 2.21 -3.44
N ILE A 97 0.70 0.92 -3.43
CA ILE A 97 1.98 0.32 -3.81
C ILE A 97 1.75 -0.87 -4.74
N GLY A 98 2.78 -1.30 -5.48
CA GLY A 98 2.75 -2.52 -6.29
C GLY A 98 2.71 -2.31 -7.80
N ASP A 99 2.72 -3.43 -8.54
CA ASP A 99 3.08 -3.52 -9.96
C ASP A 99 2.31 -2.54 -10.86
N HIS A 100 0.99 -2.44 -10.66
CA HIS A 100 0.13 -1.60 -11.50
C HIS A 100 0.44 -0.12 -11.33
N VAL A 101 0.56 0.34 -10.07
CA VAL A 101 0.79 1.76 -9.78
C VAL A 101 2.24 2.18 -10.01
N THR A 102 3.17 1.23 -10.02
CA THR A 102 4.54 1.46 -10.51
C THR A 102 4.57 1.73 -12.01
N ALA A 103 3.77 1.00 -12.80
CA ALA A 103 3.71 1.19 -14.25
C ALA A 103 2.83 2.39 -14.68
N LEU A 104 1.70 2.61 -14.00
CA LEU A 104 0.66 3.58 -14.37
C LEU A 104 0.19 4.39 -13.15
N PRO A 105 1.08 5.16 -12.49
CA PRO A 105 0.74 5.87 -11.23
C PRO A 105 -0.41 6.88 -11.43
N GLU A 106 -0.37 7.66 -12.50
CA GLU A 106 -1.40 8.68 -12.75
C GLU A 106 -2.81 8.12 -12.96
N GLU A 107 -2.93 6.90 -13.49
CA GLU A 107 -4.24 6.27 -13.73
C GLU A 107 -5.03 6.16 -12.42
N SER A 108 -4.35 5.80 -11.33
CA SER A 108 -4.98 5.66 -10.02
C SER A 108 -5.39 7.00 -9.41
N PHE A 109 -4.63 8.08 -9.65
CA PHE A 109 -5.05 9.43 -9.25
C PHE A 109 -6.25 9.95 -10.05
N LYS A 110 -6.38 9.56 -11.33
CA LYS A 110 -7.51 9.95 -12.18
C LYS A 110 -8.81 9.25 -11.74
N ASN A 111 -8.72 8.00 -11.30
CA ASN A 111 -9.88 7.18 -10.98
C ASN A 111 -10.21 7.07 -9.48
N SER A 112 -9.35 7.59 -8.60
CA SER A 112 -9.57 7.51 -7.15
C SER A 112 -9.04 8.73 -6.38
N LYS A 113 -9.52 8.86 -5.13
CA LYS A 113 -9.08 9.86 -4.16
C LYS A 113 -7.81 9.45 -3.39
N VAL A 114 -6.94 8.62 -3.98
CA VAL A 114 -5.64 8.25 -3.40
C VAL A 114 -4.79 9.50 -3.14
N ASP A 115 -4.06 9.51 -2.03
CA ASP A 115 -3.19 10.64 -1.64
C ASP A 115 -1.77 10.45 -2.14
N TYR A 116 -1.23 9.23 -2.00
CA TYR A 116 0.16 8.90 -2.33
C TYR A 116 0.25 7.59 -3.13
N ILE A 117 1.24 7.51 -4.00
CA ILE A 117 1.64 6.28 -4.67
C ILE A 117 3.16 6.14 -4.54
N LEU A 118 3.61 4.98 -4.07
CA LEU A 118 5.03 4.62 -4.06
C LEU A 118 5.30 3.70 -5.24
N THR A 119 6.23 4.11 -6.10
CA THR A 119 6.64 3.35 -7.28
C THR A 119 7.96 2.65 -7.04
N GLY A 120 8.19 1.53 -7.73
CA GLY A 120 9.40 0.73 -7.60
C GLY A 120 9.23 -0.51 -6.72
N GLY A 121 10.31 -1.25 -6.55
CA GLY A 121 10.36 -2.47 -5.72
C GLY A 121 10.66 -2.19 -4.25
N ASP A 122 11.46 -1.15 -3.98
CA ASP A 122 11.98 -0.79 -2.65
C ASP A 122 11.02 0.17 -1.92
N TYR A 123 9.71 -0.11 -2.01
CA TYR A 123 8.68 0.77 -1.43
C TYR A 123 8.62 0.70 0.10
N ASP A 124 9.24 -0.29 0.72
CA ASP A 124 9.43 -0.38 2.17
C ASP A 124 10.26 0.80 2.70
N PHE A 125 11.37 1.12 2.04
CA PHE A 125 12.16 2.33 2.33
C PHE A 125 11.38 3.60 2.03
N LEU A 126 10.70 3.68 0.87
CA LEU A 126 9.89 4.84 0.51
C LEU A 126 8.73 5.07 1.49
N LEU A 127 8.17 4.01 2.07
CA LEU A 127 7.10 4.12 3.03
C LEU A 127 7.59 4.72 4.35
N LEU A 128 8.76 4.29 4.83
CA LEU A 128 9.41 4.93 5.99
C LEU A 128 9.72 6.40 5.70
N ASN A 129 10.24 6.71 4.51
CA ASN A 129 10.49 8.08 4.07
C ASN A 129 9.20 8.92 4.08
N LEU A 130 8.10 8.40 3.53
CA LEU A 130 6.81 9.06 3.50
C LEU A 130 6.26 9.30 4.92
N ALA A 131 6.36 8.31 5.82
CA ALA A 131 5.93 8.48 7.20
C ALA A 131 6.73 9.59 7.92
N ASN A 132 8.05 9.64 7.69
CA ASN A 132 8.91 10.70 8.22
C ASN A 132 8.62 12.07 7.57
N TYR A 133 8.27 12.12 6.29
CA TYR A 133 7.82 13.36 5.64
C TYR A 133 6.54 13.88 6.31
N LEU A 134 5.54 13.02 6.51
CA LEU A 134 4.24 13.39 7.07
C LEU A 134 4.31 13.85 8.53
N THR A 135 5.21 13.26 9.33
CA THR A 135 5.26 13.50 10.78
C THR A 135 6.40 14.40 11.24
N LYS A 136 7.53 14.41 10.51
CA LYS A 136 8.77 15.09 10.90
C LYS A 136 9.24 16.14 9.87
N GLY A 137 8.52 16.30 8.75
CA GLY A 137 8.90 17.25 7.69
C GLY A 137 10.17 16.87 6.95
N ALA A 138 10.52 15.58 6.90
CA ALA A 138 11.64 15.08 6.09
C ALA A 138 11.43 15.42 4.60
N LYS A 139 12.47 15.33 3.76
CA LYS A 139 12.32 15.50 2.31
C LYS A 139 11.86 14.20 1.67
N LEU A 140 10.90 14.28 0.74
CA LEU A 140 10.46 13.12 -0.03
C LEU A 140 11.57 12.59 -0.94
N GLU A 141 11.75 11.27 -0.93
CA GLU A 141 12.61 10.54 -1.85
C GLU A 141 12.02 10.41 -3.27
N PRO A 142 12.86 10.17 -4.30
CA PRO A 142 12.39 9.87 -5.66
C PRO A 142 11.47 8.65 -5.72
N GLY A 143 10.53 8.62 -6.67
CA GLY A 143 9.58 7.51 -6.84
C GLY A 143 8.25 7.65 -6.09
N ILE A 144 7.97 8.83 -5.53
CA ILE A 144 6.72 9.12 -4.81
C ILE A 144 5.86 10.07 -5.64
N TYR A 145 4.64 9.65 -5.93
CA TYR A 145 3.61 10.50 -6.52
C TYR A 145 2.63 10.92 -5.42
N TYR A 146 2.16 12.15 -5.47
CA TYR A 146 1.24 12.70 -4.47
C TYR A 146 0.31 13.75 -5.05
N ARG A 147 -0.83 13.94 -4.37
CA ARG A 147 -1.80 14.99 -4.70
C ARG A 147 -1.55 16.23 -3.83
N GLU A 148 -1.33 17.37 -4.47
CA GLU A 148 -1.22 18.68 -3.82
C GLU A 148 -2.11 19.68 -4.57
N GLU A 149 -3.03 20.34 -3.86
CA GLU A 149 -3.94 21.35 -4.45
C GLU A 149 -4.63 20.91 -5.76
N ASN A 150 -5.13 19.67 -5.79
CA ASN A 150 -5.73 19.01 -6.96
C ASN A 150 -4.79 18.75 -8.15
N LYS A 151 -3.50 19.03 -8.02
CA LYS A 151 -2.47 18.67 -9.01
C LYS A 151 -1.75 17.40 -8.56
N ILE A 152 -1.41 16.56 -9.54
CA ILE A 152 -0.57 15.39 -9.32
C ILE A 152 0.88 15.86 -9.45
N LYS A 153 1.68 15.65 -8.41
CA LYS A 153 3.12 15.90 -8.39
C LYS A 153 3.85 14.58 -8.21
N ASN A 154 5.13 14.54 -8.60
CA ASN A 154 6.00 13.41 -8.35
C ASN A 154 7.43 13.87 -8.06
N THR A 155 8.19 13.00 -7.40
CA THR A 155 9.60 13.24 -7.04
C THR A 155 10.58 12.66 -8.08
N GLY A 156 10.11 12.36 -9.29
CA GLY A 156 10.89 11.71 -10.32
C GLY A 156 10.87 10.18 -10.23
N ARG A 157 11.74 9.54 -11.02
CA ARG A 157 11.85 8.08 -11.10
C ARG A 157 12.37 7.49 -9.79
N PHE A 158 11.77 6.38 -9.35
CA PHE A 158 12.28 5.62 -8.21
C PHE A 158 13.73 5.16 -8.45
N LEU A 159 14.48 5.04 -7.37
CA LEU A 159 15.84 4.51 -7.37
C LEU A 159 15.85 3.18 -6.60
N LEU A 160 16.73 2.27 -7.01
CA LEU A 160 16.97 0.99 -6.34
C LEU A 160 18.40 1.00 -5.78
N ASN A 161 18.64 1.91 -4.84
CA ASN A 161 19.96 2.20 -4.29
C ASN A 161 20.01 2.11 -2.76
N HIS A 162 18.95 1.60 -2.14
CA HIS A 162 18.90 1.33 -0.70
C HIS A 162 19.75 0.10 -0.36
N ASP A 163 20.39 0.12 0.81
CA ASP A 163 21.15 -1.04 1.30
C ASP A 163 20.20 -2.04 1.98
N LEU A 164 19.92 -3.14 1.28
CA LEU A 164 19.03 -4.20 1.77
C LEU A 164 19.54 -4.86 3.06
N ASN A 165 20.83 -4.78 3.37
CA ASN A 165 21.39 -5.32 4.62
C ASN A 165 20.94 -4.53 5.86
N THR A 166 20.41 -3.32 5.66
CA THR A 166 19.87 -2.49 6.75
C THR A 166 18.45 -2.90 7.16
N LEU A 167 17.79 -3.75 6.37
CA LEU A 167 16.44 -4.18 6.67
C LEU A 167 16.41 -5.04 7.93
N PRO A 168 15.43 -4.81 8.83
CA PRO A 168 15.28 -5.63 10.02
C PRO A 168 14.77 -7.03 9.67
N PHE A 169 15.11 -8.03 10.48
CA PHE A 169 14.32 -9.27 10.50
C PHE A 169 12.85 -8.95 10.74
N ILE A 170 11.99 -9.49 9.86
CA ILE A 170 10.53 -9.43 9.96
C ILE A 170 10.10 -10.06 11.29
N ASP A 171 9.11 -9.46 11.95
CA ASP A 171 8.59 -9.91 13.23
C ASP A 171 7.68 -11.15 13.15
#